data_AF-A0A1B8TMN0-F1
#
_entry.id   AF-A0A1B8TMN0-F1
#
_cell.length_a   1.000
_cell.length_b   1.000
_cell.length_c   1.000
_cell.angle_alpha   90.00
_cell.angle_beta   90.00
_cell.angle_gamma   90.00
#
_symmetry.space_group_name_H-M   'P 1'
#
loop_
_entity.id
_entity.type
_entity.pdbx_description
1 polymer ?
#
loop_
_entity_poly.entity_id
_entity_poly.type
_entity_poly.pdbx_seq_one_letter_code
_entity_poly.pdbx_strand_id
1 'polypeptide(L)'
;MAEIHDDDSSFDEKSKSQVKREMHALQELGERLTTLKADMLDRMPLTDPLRRALEEAPKHKANAAKKRHRQFIGKLMRDQDVEAILALLEQVDTSTRQYNERFHALERWRDHLITGGDAALSAFFGEYPESDRQHLLQLIRHAQHEAAHNKPPAAARKIFKYIRELDELKRGLR
;
A
#
# COMPACT_ATOMS: atom_id res chain seq x y z
N MET A 1 -22.47 47.40 -43.49
CA MET A 1 -21.12 47.15 -42.95
C MET A 1 -21.35 46.55 -41.57
N ALA A 2 -21.22 45.23 -41.49
CA ALA A 2 -21.49 44.45 -40.29
C ALA A 2 -20.13 44.06 -39.69
N GLU A 3 -19.85 44.50 -38.47
CA GLU A 3 -18.79 43.95 -37.64
C GLU A 3 -19.35 43.78 -36.23
N ILE A 4 -20.01 42.65 -36.01
CA ILE A 4 -20.24 42.11 -34.68
C ILE A 4 -18.96 41.33 -34.36
N HIS A 5 -18.12 41.90 -33.51
CA HIS A 5 -17.01 41.18 -32.89
C HIS A 5 -17.62 40.36 -31.74
N ASP A 6 -18.00 39.11 -32.03
CA ASP A 6 -18.19 38.10 -30.98
C ASP A 6 -16.78 37.69 -30.54
N ASP A 7 -16.30 38.34 -29.48
CA ASP A 7 -15.12 37.93 -28.73
C ASP A 7 -15.46 36.61 -28.02
N ASP A 8 -15.00 35.51 -28.62
CA ASP A 8 -14.95 34.14 -28.06
C ASP A 8 -14.05 34.11 -26.82
N SER A 9 -14.50 34.76 -25.73
CA SER A 9 -13.96 34.55 -24.40
C SER A 9 -14.48 33.24 -23.82
N SER A 10 -14.10 32.11 -24.45
CA SER A 10 -14.08 30.79 -23.81
C SER A 10 -12.94 30.72 -22.80
N PHE A 11 -12.98 31.59 -21.77
CA PHE A 11 -12.25 31.33 -20.55
C PHE A 11 -13.03 30.27 -19.78
N ASP A 12 -12.42 29.08 -19.70
CA ASP A 12 -12.85 27.90 -18.97
C ASP A 12 -13.04 28.22 -17.47
N GLU A 13 -14.17 28.86 -17.15
CA GLU A 13 -14.54 29.22 -15.79
C GLU A 13 -14.96 27.93 -15.08
N LYS A 14 -14.00 27.31 -14.36
CA LYS A 14 -14.22 26.06 -13.62
C LYS A 14 -15.57 26.05 -12.94
N SER A 15 -16.39 25.05 -13.27
CA SER A 15 -17.73 24.89 -12.69
C SER A 15 -17.66 24.89 -11.16
N LYS A 16 -18.64 25.53 -10.49
CA LYS A 16 -18.80 25.46 -9.02
C LYS A 16 -18.74 24.03 -8.48
N SER A 17 -19.20 23.06 -9.28
CA SER A 17 -19.14 21.63 -8.93
C SER A 17 -17.71 21.07 -8.96
N GLN A 18 -16.87 21.51 -9.88
CA GLN A 18 -15.48 21.10 -10.05
C GLN A 18 -14.60 21.65 -8.92
N VAL A 19 -14.74 22.93 -8.60
CA VAL A 19 -14.04 23.56 -7.46
C VAL A 19 -14.38 22.84 -6.16
N LYS A 20 -15.64 22.45 -5.97
CA LYS A 20 -16.06 21.66 -4.80
C LYS A 20 -15.39 20.27 -4.76
N ARG A 21 -15.28 19.59 -5.89
CA ARG A 21 -14.61 18.27 -5.97
C ARG A 21 -13.11 18.38 -5.69
N GLU A 22 -12.43 19.36 -6.27
CA GLU A 22 -11.01 19.63 -6.02
C GLU A 22 -10.77 19.90 -4.53
N MET A 23 -11.65 20.67 -3.89
CA MET A 23 -11.52 20.96 -2.47
C MET A 23 -11.74 19.75 -1.57
N HIS A 24 -12.69 18.89 -1.92
CA HIS A 24 -12.87 17.61 -1.23
C HIS A 24 -11.65 16.70 -1.39
N ALA A 25 -11.10 16.60 -2.60
CA ALA A 25 -9.92 15.79 -2.88
C ALA A 25 -8.69 16.24 -2.06
N LEU A 26 -8.48 17.56 -1.93
CA LEU A 26 -7.40 18.10 -1.09
C LEU A 26 -7.59 17.80 0.40
N GLN A 27 -8.84 17.85 0.89
CA GLN A 27 -9.13 17.49 2.27
C GLN A 27 -8.90 15.99 2.52
N GLU A 28 -9.32 15.13 1.61
CA GLU A 28 -9.11 13.68 1.69
C GLU A 28 -7.62 13.32 1.63
N LEU A 29 -6.86 13.98 0.74
CA LEU A 29 -5.41 13.83 0.66
C LEU A 29 -4.74 14.24 1.97
N GLY A 30 -5.13 15.39 2.53
CA GLY A 30 -4.64 15.84 3.83
C GLY A 30 -4.96 14.88 4.98
N GLU A 31 -6.18 14.34 5.02
CA GLU A 31 -6.57 13.32 6.01
C GLU A 31 -5.74 12.05 5.84
N ARG A 32 -5.48 11.62 4.61
CA ARG A 32 -4.62 10.47 4.32
C ARG A 32 -3.21 10.67 4.85
N LEU A 33 -2.62 11.86 4.71
CA LEU A 33 -1.29 12.17 5.24
C LEU A 33 -1.22 11.97 6.77
N THR A 34 -2.31 12.20 7.51
CA THR A 34 -2.34 11.99 8.98
C THR A 34 -2.19 10.53 9.41
N THR A 35 -2.33 9.59 8.47
CA THR A 35 -2.23 8.14 8.72
C THR A 35 -0.83 7.58 8.45
N LEU A 36 0.06 8.38 7.85
CA LEU A 36 1.40 7.96 7.48
C LEU A 36 2.37 8.05 8.66
N LYS A 37 3.45 7.26 8.58
CA LYS A 37 4.57 7.33 9.54
C LYS A 37 5.41 8.59 9.29
N ALA A 38 6.03 9.10 10.35
CA ALA A 38 6.90 10.29 10.30
C ALA A 38 7.98 10.17 9.21
N ASP A 39 8.71 9.05 9.15
CA ASP A 39 9.75 8.79 8.16
C ASP A 39 9.28 8.94 6.69
N MET A 40 7.99 8.69 6.43
CA MET A 40 7.41 8.84 5.10
C MET A 40 7.04 10.30 4.82
N LEU A 41 6.47 10.98 5.82
CA LEU A 41 6.19 12.42 5.74
C LEU A 41 7.47 13.23 5.55
N ASP A 42 8.58 12.77 6.12
CA ASP A 42 9.91 13.39 5.98
C ASP A 42 10.47 13.39 4.56
N ARG A 43 10.01 12.46 3.72
CA ARG A 43 10.43 12.33 2.32
C ARG A 43 9.54 13.14 1.38
N MET A 44 8.43 13.68 1.88
CA MET A 44 7.47 14.44 1.08
C MET A 44 7.80 15.93 1.08
N PRO A 45 7.54 16.65 -0.03
CA PRO A 45 7.75 18.09 -0.12
C PRO A 45 6.63 18.86 0.60
N LEU A 46 6.61 18.75 1.94
CA LEU A 46 5.60 19.39 2.79
C LEU A 46 6.14 20.71 3.34
N THR A 47 5.32 21.75 3.28
CA THR A 47 5.62 23.01 3.97
C THR A 47 5.63 22.84 5.50
N ASP A 48 6.42 23.67 6.20
CA ASP A 48 6.49 23.66 7.66
C ASP A 48 5.13 23.74 8.37
N PRO A 49 4.17 24.60 7.94
CA PRO A 49 2.86 24.65 8.58
C PRO A 49 2.10 23.34 8.47
N LEU A 50 2.17 22.66 7.32
CA LEU A 50 1.51 21.38 7.12
C LEU A 50 2.16 20.29 7.97
N ARG A 51 3.49 20.22 8.02
CA ARG A 51 4.22 19.28 8.87
C ARG A 51 3.79 19.39 10.34
N ARG A 52 3.77 20.61 10.88
CA ARG A 52 3.33 20.85 12.27
C ARG A 52 1.88 20.42 12.48
N ALA A 53 0.99 20.73 11.53
CA ALA A 53 -0.40 20.33 11.60
C ALA A 53 -0.57 18.80 11.61
N LEU A 54 0.24 18.06 10.84
CA LEU A 54 0.23 16.60 10.83
C LEU A 54 0.72 16.01 12.16
N GLU A 55 1.78 16.57 12.76
CA GLU A 55 2.30 16.16 14.08
C GLU A 55 1.30 16.43 15.21
N GLU A 56 0.47 17.46 15.09
CA GLU A 56 -0.57 17.80 16.05
C GLU A 56 -1.86 16.97 15.90
N ALA A 57 -2.09 16.37 14.73
CA ALA A 57 -3.32 15.64 14.45
C ALA A 57 -3.71 14.59 15.51
N PRO A 58 -2.78 13.77 16.06
CA PRO A 58 -3.10 12.79 17.10
C PRO A 58 -3.52 13.40 18.46
N LYS A 59 -3.20 14.68 18.71
CA LYS A 59 -3.54 15.39 19.97
C LYS A 59 -5.04 15.71 20.04
N HIS A 60 -5.71 15.87 18.89
CA HIS A 60 -7.14 16.13 18.85
C HIS A 60 -7.96 14.85 19.11
N LYS A 61 -8.51 14.72 20.32
CA LYS A 61 -9.31 13.54 20.70
C LYS A 61 -10.80 13.68 20.38
N ALA A 62 -11.38 14.86 20.61
CA ALA A 62 -12.80 15.12 20.40
C ALA A 62 -13.17 15.16 18.91
N ASN A 63 -14.33 14.59 18.54
CA ASN A 63 -14.79 14.53 17.14
C ASN A 63 -14.91 15.91 16.49
N ALA A 64 -15.40 16.91 17.23
CA ALA A 64 -15.47 18.29 16.74
C ALA A 64 -14.07 18.89 16.48
N ALA A 65 -13.11 18.63 17.36
CA ALA A 65 -11.73 19.07 17.21
C ALA A 65 -11.06 18.39 16.00
N LYS A 66 -11.20 17.07 15.85
CA LYS A 66 -10.72 16.31 14.68
C LYS A 66 -11.30 16.85 13.38
N LYS A 67 -12.61 17.11 13.33
CA LYS A 67 -13.28 17.67 12.14
C LYS A 67 -12.69 19.03 11.76
N ARG A 68 -12.53 19.94 12.72
CA ARG A 68 -11.93 21.26 12.49
C ARG A 68 -10.48 21.15 12.03
N HIS A 69 -9.70 20.27 12.65
CA HIS A 69 -8.30 20.06 12.30
C HIS A 69 -8.14 19.51 10.87
N ARG A 70 -9.01 18.58 10.44
CA ARG A 70 -9.03 18.10 9.05
C ARG A 70 -9.34 19.20 8.04
N GLN A 71 -10.27 20.10 8.36
CA GLN A 71 -10.56 21.26 7.51
C GLN A 71 -9.36 22.22 7.44
N PHE A 72 -8.67 22.42 8.56
CA PHE A 72 -7.45 23.22 8.60
C PHE A 72 -6.33 22.60 7.75
N ILE A 73 -6.10 21.29 7.87
CA ILE A 73 -5.15 20.56 7.00
C ILE A 73 -5.55 20.71 5.53
N GLY A 74 -6.83 20.50 5.19
CA GLY A 74 -7.32 20.71 3.81
C GLY A 74 -7.11 22.14 3.29
N LYS A 75 -7.12 23.14 4.17
CA LYS A 75 -6.78 24.53 3.84
C LYS A 75 -5.31 24.65 3.44
N LEU A 76 -4.40 24.05 4.22
CA LEU A 76 -2.95 24.06 4.01
C LEU A 76 -2.53 23.27 2.77
N MET A 77 -3.29 22.22 2.41
CA MET A 77 -3.04 21.42 1.21
C MET A 77 -3.09 22.23 -0.10
N ARG A 78 -3.74 23.39 -0.10
CA ARG A 78 -3.80 24.29 -1.28
C ARG A 78 -2.46 24.93 -1.63
N ASP A 79 -1.58 25.05 -0.66
CA ASP A 79 -0.27 25.69 -0.82
C ASP A 79 0.85 24.67 -1.07
N GLN A 80 0.50 23.39 -1.30
CA GLN A 80 1.47 22.31 -1.52
C GLN A 80 1.62 21.96 -2.99
N ASP A 81 2.74 21.32 -3.32
CA ASP A 81 2.90 20.57 -4.56
C ASP A 81 2.13 19.24 -4.46
N VAL A 82 0.85 19.30 -4.84
CA VAL A 82 -0.08 18.16 -4.76
C VAL A 82 0.37 17.03 -5.68
N GLU A 83 0.93 17.34 -6.85
CA GLU A 83 1.39 16.34 -7.81
C GLU A 83 2.57 15.55 -7.25
N ALA A 84 3.56 16.23 -6.66
CA ALA A 84 4.70 15.57 -6.04
C ALA A 84 4.29 14.70 -4.84
N ILE A 85 3.34 15.16 -4.02
CA ILE A 85 2.80 14.37 -2.90
C ILE A 85 2.09 13.11 -3.42
N LEU A 86 1.25 13.24 -4.45
CA LEU A 86 0.53 12.11 -5.05
C LEU A 86 1.49 11.10 -5.68
N ALA A 87 2.53 11.57 -6.38
CA ALA A 87 3.54 10.68 -6.97
C ALA A 87 4.25 9.83 -5.92
N LEU A 88 4.62 10.42 -4.78
CA LEU A 88 5.25 9.69 -3.67
C LEU A 88 4.27 8.73 -2.98
N LEU A 89 3.01 9.11 -2.84
CA LEU A 89 1.97 8.22 -2.31
C LEU A 89 1.74 7.00 -3.21
N GLU A 90 1.70 7.20 -4.52
CA GLU A 90 1.52 6.11 -5.49
C GLU A 90 2.68 5.11 -5.43
N GLN A 91 3.91 5.58 -5.24
CA GLN A 91 5.08 4.71 -5.05
C GLN A 91 4.92 3.82 -3.81
N VAL A 92 4.42 4.38 -2.70
CA VAL A 92 4.17 3.61 -1.47
C VAL A 92 3.05 2.61 -1.64
N ASP A 93 1.94 3.03 -2.26
CA ASP A 93 0.79 2.16 -2.51
C ASP A 93 1.17 1.01 -3.44
N THR A 94 1.92 1.30 -4.49
CA THR A 94 2.44 0.30 -5.43
C THR A 94 3.32 -0.70 -4.71
N SER A 95 4.27 -0.25 -3.88
CA SER A 95 5.11 -1.13 -3.08
C SER A 95 4.28 -2.02 -2.14
N THR A 96 3.24 -1.45 -1.51
CA THR A 96 2.35 -2.18 -0.60
C THR A 96 1.52 -3.22 -1.35
N ARG A 97 0.98 -2.85 -2.52
CA ARG A 97 0.21 -3.75 -3.39
C ARG A 97 1.09 -4.92 -3.87
N GLN A 98 2.29 -4.63 -4.36
CA GLN A 98 3.24 -5.65 -4.78
C GLN A 98 3.60 -6.60 -3.62
N TYR A 99 3.81 -6.06 -2.41
CA TYR A 99 4.05 -6.88 -1.23
C TYR A 99 2.86 -7.80 -0.92
N ASN A 100 1.62 -7.28 -0.94
CA ASN A 100 0.42 -8.06 -0.66
C ASN A 100 0.16 -9.14 -1.71
N GLU A 101 0.31 -8.81 -3.00
CA GLU A 101 0.19 -9.77 -4.10
C GLU A 101 1.19 -10.92 -3.94
N ARG A 102 2.44 -10.60 -3.59
CA ARG A 102 3.49 -11.58 -3.30
C ARG A 102 3.16 -12.42 -2.07
N PHE A 103 2.69 -11.79 -0.99
CA PHE A 103 2.27 -12.49 0.22
C PHE A 103 1.21 -13.55 -0.10
N HIS A 104 0.16 -13.18 -0.84
CA HIS A 104 -0.88 -14.11 -1.25
C HIS A 104 -0.39 -15.16 -2.25
N ALA A 105 0.56 -14.82 -3.13
CA ALA A 105 1.19 -15.81 -4.01
C ALA A 105 1.94 -16.88 -3.20
N LEU A 106 2.64 -16.48 -2.14
CA LEU A 106 3.32 -17.40 -1.22
C LEU A 106 2.33 -18.24 -0.40
N GLU A 107 1.18 -17.68 -0.02
CA GLU A 107 0.11 -18.47 0.61
C GLU A 107 -0.41 -19.56 -0.31
N ARG A 108 -0.67 -19.23 -1.59
CA ARG A 108 -1.08 -20.22 -2.59
C ARG A 108 0.01 -21.29 -2.79
N TRP A 109 1.28 -20.90 -2.82
CA TRP A 109 2.39 -21.85 -2.90
C TRP A 109 2.44 -22.78 -1.70
N ARG A 110 2.31 -22.26 -0.47
CA ARG A 110 2.23 -23.09 0.75
C ARG A 110 1.14 -24.13 0.63
N ASP A 111 -0.07 -23.70 0.28
CA ASP A 111 -1.23 -24.59 0.21
C ASP A 111 -1.06 -25.63 -0.90
N HIS A 112 -0.53 -25.21 -2.06
CA HIS A 112 -0.22 -26.10 -3.17
C HIS A 112 0.90 -27.10 -2.84
N LEU A 113 1.94 -26.71 -2.09
CA LEU A 113 3.00 -27.62 -1.65
C LEU A 113 2.49 -28.69 -0.68
N ILE A 114 1.53 -28.35 0.18
CA ILE A 114 0.94 -29.29 1.15
C ILE A 114 0.04 -30.31 0.43
N THR A 115 -0.69 -29.89 -0.61
CA THR A 115 -1.78 -30.67 -1.22
C THR A 115 -1.49 -31.22 -2.60
N GLY A 116 -0.56 -30.62 -3.36
CA GLY A 116 -0.35 -30.85 -4.79
C GLY A 116 0.71 -31.89 -5.14
N GLY A 117 1.32 -32.55 -4.14
CA GLY A 117 2.24 -33.67 -4.34
C GLY A 117 3.48 -33.33 -5.17
N ASP A 118 3.96 -34.30 -5.97
CA ASP A 118 5.22 -34.19 -6.71
C ASP A 118 5.20 -33.10 -7.80
N ALA A 119 4.05 -32.87 -8.43
CA ALA A 119 3.90 -31.81 -9.43
C ALA A 119 4.14 -30.42 -8.82
N ALA A 120 3.57 -30.16 -7.64
CA ALA A 120 3.76 -28.90 -6.92
C ALA A 120 5.22 -28.70 -6.48
N LEU A 121 5.86 -29.78 -6.02
CA LEU A 121 7.28 -29.77 -5.63
C LEU A 121 8.19 -29.47 -6.82
N SER A 122 7.98 -30.16 -7.95
CA SER A 122 8.74 -29.95 -9.18
C SER A 122 8.62 -28.50 -9.68
N ALA A 123 7.41 -27.95 -9.70
CA ALA A 123 7.16 -26.56 -10.08
C ALA A 123 7.85 -25.58 -9.11
N PHE A 124 7.77 -25.81 -7.81
CA PHE A 124 8.42 -24.95 -6.81
C PHE A 124 9.95 -24.98 -6.91
N PHE A 125 10.54 -26.16 -7.08
CA PHE A 125 11.99 -26.30 -7.22
C PHE A 125 12.52 -25.74 -8.54
N GLY A 126 11.70 -25.70 -9.60
CA GLY A 126 12.02 -24.97 -10.81
C GLY A 126 12.06 -23.45 -10.58
N GLU A 127 11.10 -22.92 -9.81
CA GLU A 127 11.01 -21.49 -9.51
C GLU A 127 12.06 -21.02 -8.47
N TYR A 128 12.40 -21.89 -7.51
CA TYR A 128 13.35 -21.64 -6.42
C TYR A 128 14.43 -22.73 -6.35
N PRO A 129 15.43 -22.69 -7.26
CA PRO A 129 16.46 -23.72 -7.36
C PRO A 129 17.40 -23.79 -6.14
N GLU A 130 17.59 -22.66 -5.44
CA GLU A 130 18.42 -22.53 -4.22
C GLU A 130 17.75 -23.12 -2.96
N SER A 131 16.55 -23.68 -3.09
CA SER A 131 15.84 -24.25 -1.95
C SER A 131 16.45 -25.56 -1.47
N ASP A 132 16.54 -25.71 -0.15
CA ASP A 132 16.87 -26.97 0.50
C ASP A 132 15.68 -27.93 0.37
N ARG A 133 15.79 -28.81 -0.61
CA ARG A 133 14.77 -29.81 -0.94
C ARG A 133 14.45 -30.70 0.26
N GLN A 134 15.46 -31.15 1.00
CA GLN A 134 15.25 -32.07 2.12
C GLN A 134 14.50 -31.37 3.26
N HIS A 135 14.89 -30.14 3.57
CA HIS A 135 14.20 -29.33 4.57
C HIS A 135 12.74 -29.06 4.20
N LEU A 136 12.47 -28.65 2.96
CA LEU A 136 11.11 -28.36 2.50
C LEU A 136 10.23 -29.62 2.52
N LEU A 137 10.75 -30.76 2.06
CA LEU A 137 10.03 -32.04 2.10
C LEU A 137 9.71 -32.48 3.54
N GLN A 138 10.62 -32.23 4.49
CA GLN A 138 10.35 -32.51 5.90
C GLN A 138 9.21 -31.64 6.43
N LEU A 139 9.23 -30.33 6.15
CA LEU A 139 8.18 -29.41 6.57
C LEU A 139 6.81 -29.79 5.98
N ILE A 140 6.76 -30.19 4.71
CA ILE A 140 5.52 -30.61 4.04
C ILE A 140 4.94 -31.87 4.69
N ARG A 141 5.76 -32.90 4.95
CA ARG A 141 5.30 -34.11 5.64
C ARG A 141 4.73 -33.79 7.02
N HIS A 142 5.37 -32.89 7.78
CA HIS A 142 4.85 -32.45 9.07
C HIS A 142 3.51 -31.70 8.93
N ALA A 143 3.37 -30.81 7.94
CA ALA A 143 2.13 -30.09 7.69
C ALA A 143 0.97 -31.02 7.29
N GLN A 144 1.24 -31.99 6.42
CA GLN A 144 0.26 -33.02 6.04
C GLN A 144 -0.16 -33.86 7.25
N HIS A 145 0.79 -34.27 8.10
CA HIS A 145 0.50 -35.01 9.31
C HIS A 145 -0.33 -34.18 10.31
N GLU A 146 0.00 -32.90 10.51
CA GLU A 146 -0.79 -31.98 11.36
C GLU A 146 -2.22 -31.85 10.85
N ALA A 147 -2.41 -31.64 9.54
CA ALA A 147 -3.72 -31.53 8.90
C ALA A 147 -4.55 -32.82 9.06
N ALA A 148 -3.94 -33.99 8.82
CA ALA A 148 -4.60 -35.28 8.96
C ALA A 148 -5.09 -35.57 10.39
N HIS A 149 -4.43 -35.01 11.40
CA HIS A 149 -4.78 -35.18 12.82
C HIS A 149 -5.52 -33.97 13.40
N ASN A 150 -5.98 -33.04 12.56
CA ASN A 150 -6.69 -31.82 12.96
C ASN A 150 -5.92 -31.00 14.02
N LYS A 151 -4.59 -30.99 13.93
CA LYS A 151 -3.70 -30.26 14.83
C LYS A 151 -3.54 -28.81 14.36
N PRO A 152 -3.14 -27.87 15.25
CA PRO A 152 -2.81 -26.51 14.85
C PRO A 152 -1.73 -26.49 13.74
N PRO A 153 -1.85 -25.64 12.71
CA PRO A 153 -1.03 -25.68 11.50
C PRO A 153 0.34 -25.00 11.71
N ALA A 154 1.15 -25.52 12.64
CA ALA A 154 2.45 -24.96 12.97
C ALA A 154 3.47 -25.19 11.84
N ALA A 155 3.48 -26.36 11.23
CA ALA A 155 4.36 -26.67 10.10
C ALA A 155 3.98 -25.86 8.85
N ALA A 156 2.70 -25.64 8.57
CA ALA A 156 2.27 -24.78 7.46
C ALA A 156 2.79 -23.33 7.61
N ARG A 157 2.79 -22.79 8.85
CA ARG A 157 3.42 -21.49 9.14
C ARG A 157 4.94 -21.49 8.91
N LYS A 158 5.62 -22.60 9.24
CA LYS A 158 7.06 -22.77 8.95
C LYS A 158 7.35 -22.83 7.46
N ILE A 159 6.53 -23.54 6.68
CA ILE A 159 6.63 -23.56 5.21
C ILE A 159 6.51 -22.13 4.67
N PHE A 160 5.47 -21.39 5.07
CA PHE A 160 5.28 -20.01 4.62
C PHE A 160 6.48 -19.12 4.93
N LYS A 161 7.01 -19.21 6.17
CA LYS A 161 8.20 -18.46 6.57
C LYS A 161 9.39 -18.81 5.69
N TYR A 162 9.65 -20.11 5.48
CA TYR A 162 10.78 -20.57 4.68
C TYR A 162 10.70 -20.12 3.22
N ILE A 163 9.56 -20.31 2.55
CA ILE A 163 9.39 -19.90 1.14
C ILE A 163 9.40 -18.38 0.98
N ARG A 164 8.96 -17.62 1.99
CA ARG A 164 9.08 -16.15 2.00
C ARG A 164 10.54 -15.72 2.05
N GLU A 165 11.35 -16.36 2.88
CA GLU A 165 12.78 -16.06 2.97
C GLU A 165 13.50 -16.36 1.64
N LEU A 166 13.09 -17.41 0.92
CA LEU A 166 13.59 -17.71 -0.43
C LEU A 166 13.15 -16.66 -1.47
N ASP A 167 11.89 -16.21 -1.45
CA ASP A 167 11.41 -15.15 -2.36
C ASP A 167 12.08 -13.80 -2.09
N GLU A 168 12.34 -13.47 -0.81
CA GLU A 168 13.11 -12.29 -0.44
C GLU A 168 14.56 -12.36 -0.95
N LEU A 169 15.22 -13.52 -0.79
CA LEU A 169 16.58 -13.74 -1.28
C LEU A 169 16.66 -13.68 -2.81
N LYS A 170 15.74 -14.35 -3.52
CA LYS A 170 15.65 -14.32 -4.99
C LYS A 170 15.51 -12.90 -5.55
N ARG A 171 14.86 -12.01 -4.79
CA ARG A 171 14.57 -10.63 -5.20
C ARG A 171 15.56 -9.60 -4.65
N GLY A 172 16.58 -10.03 -3.89
CA GLY A 172 17.58 -9.13 -3.30
C GLY A 172 17.01 -8.18 -2.23
N LEU A 173 15.96 -8.58 -1.53
CA LEU A 173 15.35 -7.80 -0.45
C LEU A 173 15.95 -8.10 0.93
N ARG A 174 16.93 -9.02 0.98
CA ARG A 174 17.56 -9.54 2.18
C ARG A 174 19.05 -9.75 1.95
#